data_AF-A0A941APB0-F1
#
_entry.id   AF-A0A941APB0-F1
#
_cell.length_a   1.000
_cell.length_b   1.000
_cell.length_c   1.000
_cell.angle_alpha   90.00
_cell.angle_beta   90.00
_cell.angle_gamma   90.00
#
_symmetry.space_group_name_H-M   'P 1'
#
loop_
_entity.id
_entity.type
_entity.pdbx_description
1 polymer ?
#
loop_
_entity_poly.entity_id
_entity_poly.type
_entity_poly.pdbx_seq_one_letter_code
_entity_poly.pdbx_strand_id
1 'polypeptide(L)'
;MRITGDPGPLDLAEVAYRAYGGFTDWTNYAGNPMPSWRELPAPQRNAWVAAAEAVQQVLVEGRAPSWGAGPRSAYEASHPEDLECLGPQHPESSPAPGSNRGGRA
;
A
#
# COMPACT_ATOMS: atom_id res chain seq x y z
N MET A 1 -30.88 -2.83 -7.96
CA MET A 1 -30.58 -4.20 -8.46
C MET A 1 -29.72 -4.86 -7.40
N ARG A 2 -30.28 -5.79 -6.61
CA ARG A 2 -29.52 -6.52 -5.57
C ARG A 2 -28.99 -7.80 -6.20
N ILE A 3 -27.67 -7.97 -6.25
CA ILE A 3 -27.06 -9.24 -6.66
C ILE A 3 -27.32 -10.21 -5.50
N THR A 4 -28.16 -11.21 -5.75
CA THR A 4 -28.45 -12.30 -4.82
C THR A 4 -27.38 -13.37 -5.00
N GLY A 5 -26.22 -13.15 -4.39
CA GLY A 5 -25.06 -14.05 -4.40
C GLY A 5 -23.87 -13.33 -3.80
N ASP A 6 -23.01 -14.06 -3.08
CA ASP A 6 -21.75 -13.48 -2.60
C ASP A 6 -20.93 -12.99 -3.81
N PRO A 7 -20.42 -11.75 -3.78
CA PRO A 7 -19.67 -11.20 -4.90
C PRO A 7 -18.42 -12.04 -5.15
N GLY A 8 -18.20 -12.43 -6.41
CA GLY A 8 -17.01 -13.18 -6.79
C GLY A 8 -15.77 -12.29 -6.77
N PRO A 9 -14.56 -12.86 -6.85
CA PRO A 9 -13.31 -12.09 -6.95
C PRO A 9 -13.32 -11.04 -8.05
N LEU A 10 -14.00 -11.32 -9.17
CA LEU A 10 -14.13 -10.37 -10.28
C LEU A 10 -14.94 -9.12 -9.90
N ASP A 11 -16.08 -9.30 -9.23
CA ASP A 11 -16.94 -8.19 -8.78
C ASP A 11 -16.20 -7.34 -7.75
N LEU A 12 -15.52 -7.99 -6.82
CA LEU A 12 -14.71 -7.34 -5.79
C LEU A 12 -13.54 -6.56 -6.40
N ALA A 13 -12.87 -7.12 -7.40
CA ALA A 13 -11.78 -6.46 -8.11
C ALA A 13 -12.24 -5.21 -8.87
N GLU A 14 -13.37 -5.27 -9.54
CA GLU A 14 -13.92 -4.09 -10.23
C GLU A 14 -14.32 -2.98 -9.25
N VAL A 15 -14.93 -3.34 -8.10
CA VAL A 15 -15.24 -2.39 -7.03
C VAL A 15 -13.97 -1.77 -6.47
N ALA A 16 -12.94 -2.57 -6.17
CA ALA A 16 -11.66 -2.09 -5.67
C ALA A 16 -10.96 -1.15 -6.66
N TYR A 17 -10.96 -1.50 -7.95
CA TYR A 17 -10.40 -0.64 -9.00
C TYR A 17 -11.12 0.71 -9.08
N ARG A 18 -12.45 0.72 -9.02
CA ARG A 18 -13.24 1.96 -9.01
C ARG A 18 -12.96 2.81 -7.77
N ALA A 19 -12.78 2.19 -6.61
CA ALA A 19 -12.41 2.89 -5.39
C ALA A 19 -11.01 3.52 -5.51
N TYR A 20 -10.04 2.78 -6.05
CA TYR A 20 -8.70 3.30 -6.35
C TYR A 20 -8.74 4.45 -7.37
N GLY A 21 -9.54 4.33 -8.43
CA GLY A 21 -9.79 5.41 -9.37
C GLY A 21 -10.37 6.66 -8.68
N GLY A 22 -11.34 6.48 -7.79
CA GLY A 22 -11.89 7.57 -6.98
C GLY A 22 -10.85 8.25 -6.08
N PHE A 23 -9.94 7.48 -5.46
CA PHE A 23 -8.86 8.03 -4.63
C PHE A 23 -7.81 8.81 -5.43
N THR A 24 -7.58 8.42 -6.68
CA THR A 24 -6.57 9.02 -7.56
C THR A 24 -7.13 10.09 -8.48
N ASP A 25 -8.38 10.52 -8.28
CA ASP A 25 -9.10 11.39 -9.21
C ASP A 25 -9.03 10.90 -10.67
N TRP A 26 -9.09 9.57 -10.84
CA TRP A 26 -8.95 8.86 -12.12
C TRP A 26 -7.69 9.24 -12.90
N THR A 27 -6.61 9.57 -12.18
CA THR A 27 -5.33 9.98 -12.76
C THR A 27 -4.24 8.99 -12.36
N ASN A 28 -3.56 8.42 -13.35
CA ASN A 28 -2.49 7.46 -13.08
C ASN A 28 -1.20 8.18 -12.63
N TYR A 29 -0.19 7.39 -12.23
CA TYR A 29 1.10 7.91 -11.78
C TYR A 29 1.81 8.81 -12.80
N ALA A 30 1.59 8.57 -14.09
CA ALA A 30 2.15 9.39 -15.17
C ALA A 30 1.33 10.67 -15.45
N GLY A 31 0.31 10.98 -14.64
CA GLY A 31 -0.57 12.14 -14.82
C GLY A 31 -1.62 11.96 -15.92
N ASN A 32 -1.77 10.76 -16.48
CA ASN A 32 -2.73 10.50 -17.55
C ASN A 32 -4.07 9.98 -16.99
N PRO A 33 -5.19 10.21 -17.69
CA PRO A 33 -6.47 9.62 -17.33
C PRO A 33 -6.39 8.09 -17.25
N MET A 34 -6.99 7.53 -16.21
CA MET A 34 -7.12 6.09 -16.04
C MET A 34 -8.22 5.56 -16.95
N PRO A 35 -8.01 4.38 -17.58
CA PRO A 35 -9.05 3.74 -18.39
C PRO A 35 -10.20 3.23 -17.51
N SER A 36 -11.37 3.02 -18.09
CA SER A 36 -12.42 2.27 -17.40
C SER A 36 -12.00 0.81 -17.19
N TRP A 37 -12.70 0.10 -16.30
CA TRP A 37 -12.44 -1.33 -16.03
C TRP A 37 -12.42 -2.19 -17.31
N ARG A 38 -13.34 -1.92 -18.26
CA ARG A 38 -13.44 -2.67 -19.53
C ARG A 38 -12.29 -2.37 -20.49
N GLU A 39 -11.72 -1.18 -20.41
CA GLU A 39 -10.61 -0.72 -21.24
C GLU A 39 -9.25 -1.07 -20.64
N LEU A 40 -9.21 -1.41 -19.35
CA LEU A 40 -8.00 -1.83 -18.66
C LEU A 40 -7.39 -3.07 -19.35
N PRO A 41 -6.09 -3.09 -19.64
CA PRO A 41 -5.42 -4.25 -20.22
C PRO A 41 -5.60 -5.51 -19.36
N ALA A 42 -5.75 -6.67 -20.01
CA ALA A 42 -5.98 -7.95 -19.33
C ALA A 42 -4.95 -8.25 -18.20
N PRO A 43 -3.63 -7.99 -18.36
CA PRO A 43 -2.67 -8.22 -17.27
C PRO A 43 -2.98 -7.41 -16.01
N GLN A 44 -3.40 -6.15 -16.18
CA GLN A 44 -3.75 -5.29 -15.05
C GLN A 44 -5.06 -5.74 -14.41
N ARG A 45 -6.07 -6.14 -15.20
CA ARG A 45 -7.33 -6.68 -14.65
C ARG A 45 -7.07 -7.95 -13.83
N ASN A 46 -6.27 -8.86 -14.36
CA ASN A 46 -5.94 -10.10 -13.69
C ASN A 46 -5.20 -9.86 -12.37
N ALA A 47 -4.35 -8.84 -12.29
CA ALA A 47 -3.69 -8.46 -11.04
C ALA A 47 -4.69 -8.01 -9.97
N TRP A 48 -5.68 -7.19 -10.34
CA TRP A 48 -6.76 -6.79 -9.42
C TRP A 48 -7.62 -7.98 -8.97
N VAL A 49 -7.92 -8.91 -9.89
CA VAL A 49 -8.66 -10.14 -9.56
C VAL A 49 -7.88 -11.02 -8.58
N ALA A 50 -6.58 -11.23 -8.81
CA ALA A 50 -5.73 -12.00 -7.90
C ALA A 50 -5.63 -11.34 -6.51
N ALA A 51 -5.56 -10.02 -6.44
CA ALA A 51 -5.57 -9.29 -5.17
C ALA A 51 -6.91 -9.48 -4.43
N ALA A 52 -8.03 -9.36 -5.13
CA ALA A 52 -9.36 -9.57 -4.55
C ALA A 52 -9.56 -11.01 -4.07
N GLU A 53 -9.09 -12.00 -4.83
CA GLU A 53 -9.12 -13.41 -4.44
C GLU A 53 -8.30 -13.67 -3.17
N ALA A 54 -7.09 -13.10 -3.08
CA ALA A 54 -6.26 -13.23 -1.88
C ALA A 54 -6.94 -12.62 -0.65
N VAL A 55 -7.56 -11.44 -0.78
CA VAL A 55 -8.32 -10.81 0.32
C VAL A 55 -9.53 -11.68 0.71
N GLN A 56 -10.26 -12.21 -0.28
CA GLN A 56 -11.39 -13.09 -0.02
C GLN A 56 -10.97 -14.35 0.72
N GLN A 57 -9.86 -14.99 0.35
CA GLN A 57 -9.31 -16.15 1.05
C GLN A 57 -8.98 -15.81 2.51
N VAL A 58 -8.37 -14.65 2.79
CA VAL A 58 -8.10 -14.21 4.16
C VAL A 58 -9.39 -14.07 4.97
N LEU A 59 -10.42 -13.46 4.39
CA LEU A 59 -11.68 -13.18 5.08
C LEU A 59 -12.56 -14.42 5.26
N VAL A 60 -12.57 -15.33 4.29
CA VAL A 60 -13.43 -16.53 4.30
C VAL A 60 -12.78 -17.70 5.04
N GLU A 61 -11.48 -17.93 4.81
CA GLU A 61 -10.78 -19.10 5.33
C GLU A 61 -10.03 -18.81 6.63
N GLY A 62 -9.91 -17.54 7.04
CA GLY A 62 -9.08 -17.13 8.17
C GLY A 62 -7.59 -17.44 7.95
N ARG A 63 -7.19 -17.69 6.70
CA ARG A 63 -5.84 -18.07 6.32
C ARG A 63 -5.07 -16.85 5.84
N ALA A 64 -3.97 -16.52 6.52
CA ALA A 64 -3.06 -15.48 6.04
C ALA A 64 -2.53 -15.82 4.63
N PRO A 65 -2.37 -14.84 3.72
CA PRO A 65 -1.84 -15.11 2.39
C PRO A 65 -0.45 -15.72 2.50
N SER A 66 -0.14 -16.75 1.71
CA SER A 66 1.17 -17.40 1.74
C SER A 66 2.29 -16.56 1.12
N TRP A 67 1.99 -15.34 0.65
CA TRP A 67 2.96 -14.35 0.18
C TRP A 67 3.72 -13.76 1.38
N GLY A 68 4.66 -14.53 1.94
CA GLY A 68 5.48 -14.11 3.09
C GLY A 68 5.67 -15.16 4.18
N ALA A 69 5.07 -16.34 4.08
CA ALA A 69 5.27 -17.43 5.04
C ALA A 69 6.57 -18.25 4.77
N GLY A 70 7.62 -17.56 4.32
CA GLY A 70 9.00 -18.03 4.51
C GLY A 70 9.46 -17.68 5.92
N PRO A 71 10.40 -18.44 6.52
CA PRO A 71 10.86 -18.20 7.88
C PRO A 71 11.65 -16.89 7.96
N ARG A 72 10.98 -15.78 8.30
CA ARG A 72 11.53 -14.41 8.26
C ARG A 72 11.96 -14.03 6.83
N SER A 73 11.70 -12.79 6.43
CA SER A 73 12.22 -12.36 5.13
C SER A 73 13.74 -12.61 5.09
N ALA A 74 14.29 -13.12 3.99
CA ALA A 74 15.74 -13.24 3.84
C ALA A 74 16.44 -11.88 4.11
N TYR A 75 15.71 -10.77 3.88
CA TYR A 75 16.10 -9.43 4.29
C TYR A 75 16.16 -9.25 5.82
N GLU A 76 15.13 -9.64 6.57
CA GLU A 76 15.11 -9.58 8.05
C GLU A 76 16.13 -10.52 8.70
N ALA A 77 16.37 -11.69 8.09
CA ALA A 77 17.41 -12.61 8.54
C ALA A 77 18.83 -12.07 8.28
N SER A 78 18.99 -11.19 7.29
CA SER A 78 20.27 -10.57 6.93
C SER A 78 20.53 -9.23 7.65
N HIS A 79 19.51 -8.64 8.29
CA HIS A 79 19.60 -7.32 8.95
C HIS A 79 18.85 -7.33 10.30
N PRO A 80 19.31 -8.11 11.30
CA PRO A 80 18.65 -8.17 12.61
C PRO A 80 18.75 -6.87 13.41
N GLU A 81 19.70 -5.98 13.07
CA GLU A 81 19.97 -4.71 13.76
C GLU A 81 19.01 -3.56 13.40
N ASP A 82 18.27 -3.64 12.29
CA ASP A 82 17.27 -2.61 11.93
C ASP A 82 16.01 -2.66 12.81
N LEU A 83 15.86 -3.70 13.64
CA LEU A 83 14.75 -3.88 14.58
C LEU A 83 14.99 -3.23 15.96
N GLU A 84 16.20 -2.72 16.25
CA GLU A 84 16.51 -2.12 17.56
C GLU A 84 16.14 -0.63 17.69
N CYS A 85 15.70 0.03 16.60
CA CYS A 85 15.51 1.49 16.59
C CYS A 85 14.12 2.01 17.02
N LEU A 86 13.33 1.24 17.77
CA LEU A 86 12.10 1.74 18.43
C LEU A 86 12.07 1.37 19.92
N GLY A 87 13.11 1.78 20.66
CA GLY A 87 13.06 1.90 22.11
C GLY A 87 12.43 3.23 22.57
N PRO A 88 11.67 3.29 23.68
CA PRO A 88 10.91 4.48 24.06
C PRO A 88 11.63 5.42 25.06
N GLN A 89 11.44 6.74 24.86
CA GLN A 89 11.57 7.93 25.77
C GLN A 89 12.98 8.55 26.00
N HIS A 90 13.27 9.75 25.43
CA HIS A 90 13.23 11.16 26.00
C HIS A 90 14.36 11.47 27.03
N PRO A 91 14.80 12.73 27.36
CA PRO A 91 14.44 14.10 26.92
C PRO A 91 15.66 15.07 26.65
N GLU A 92 15.41 16.32 26.20
CA GLU A 92 16.20 17.59 26.40
C GLU A 92 17.71 17.63 25.99
N SER A 93 18.34 18.65 25.39
CA SER A 93 18.17 20.11 25.33
C SER A 93 18.89 20.68 24.08
N SER A 94 18.38 21.81 23.59
CA SER A 94 19.01 22.78 22.66
C SER A 94 20.35 23.37 23.20
N PRO A 95 21.18 24.14 22.45
CA PRO A 95 20.74 25.22 21.56
C PRO A 95 21.47 25.40 20.21
N ALA A 96 20.79 26.16 19.34
CA ALA A 96 21.26 26.62 18.03
C ALA A 96 22.42 27.63 18.13
N PRO A 97 23.37 27.64 17.19
CA PRO A 97 24.29 28.76 17.03
C PRO A 97 23.66 29.86 16.16
N GLY A 98 23.46 31.03 16.77
CA GLY A 98 23.07 32.27 16.09
C GLY A 98 24.16 32.74 15.12
N SER A 99 23.75 33.08 13.89
CA SER A 99 24.62 33.71 12.90
C SER A 99 24.43 35.23 12.96
N ASN A 100 25.34 35.90 13.65
CA ASN A 100 25.41 37.35 13.78
C ASN A 100 26.20 37.93 12.59
N ARG A 101 25.51 38.44 11.57
CA ARG A 101 26.15 39.15 10.45
C ARG A 101 26.15 40.66 10.73
N GLY A 102 27.20 41.14 11.41
CA GLY A 102 27.62 42.54 11.30
C GLY A 102 28.03 42.84 9.84
N GLY A 103 27.83 44.01 9.25
CA GLY A 103 27.75 45.34 9.87
C GLY A 103 29.14 45.98 9.92
N ARG A 104 29.64 46.44 8.77
CA ARG A 104 30.81 47.31 8.54
C ARG A 104 30.95 47.50 7.03
N ALA A 105 31.28 48.64 6.45
CA ALA A 105 31.35 50.05 6.83
C ALA A 105 31.36 50.81 5.50
#